data_AF-A0A7D3WTN3-F1
#
_entry.id   AF-A0A7D3WTN3-F1
#
_cell.length_a   1.000
_cell.length_b   1.000
_cell.length_c   1.000
_cell.angle_alpha   90.00
_cell.angle_beta   90.00
_cell.angle_gamma   90.00
#
_symmetry.space_group_name_H-M   'P 1'
#
loop_
_entity.id
_entity.type
_entity.pdbx_description
1 polymer ?
#
loop_
_entity_poly.entity_id
_entity_poly.type
_entity_poly.pdbx_seq_one_letter_code
_entity_poly.pdbx_strand_id
1 'polypeptide(L)'
;MLFSFFPPAGRRRAGGFLVVLLALLASCSKPQTLAALFQKTTPHEDYARALDRAGLQEAALGRQWHRAAAQALRDSLVVTLPMLETGYFRPEQPMAASYRYAVRAGELVHVRLTLAPGPTLAPRVFVDAFGLAPGQQPQLVKWTAADTTAAGTYDYSYQVADDGQHLLRVQPELLAAGRYTLRLWRGPGLGLFPVKGRTDQAIGSFWGNARDGGARCHEGVDIFAPRGTPAVAATDGYVTRTGETTLGGRVVWLADPQGQHLYYAHLDKQLVQPGQHVRAGDTLGLVGNTGNARTTAPHLHFGIYRVGGAVDPWPFLHRADPVPTALASPDRRGEWVRPRPGQASYHLPATLPLLVLGQRADYLRVALPNGQHRYVAARTVAPAQPLRRLVLAVAHEIQTAPLASAPALAAWPSQTAATVLGQSNGYALLRNAAGQQGWAKI
;
A
#
# COMPACT_ATOMS: atom_id res chain seq x y z
N MET A 1 -27.20 -58.26 -70.02
CA MET A 1 -28.00 -59.21 -69.23
C MET A 1 -28.37 -58.55 -67.91
N LEU A 2 -29.66 -58.59 -67.59
CA LEU A 2 -30.32 -58.34 -66.30
C LEU A 2 -30.36 -56.90 -65.74
N PHE A 3 -31.57 -56.37 -65.85
CA PHE A 3 -32.17 -55.24 -65.14
C PHE A 3 -32.15 -55.38 -63.62
N SER A 4 -32.30 -54.24 -62.91
CA SER A 4 -33.09 -53.98 -61.68
C SER A 4 -32.31 -53.14 -60.67
N PHE A 5 -32.83 -52.18 -59.92
CA PHE A 5 -34.12 -51.49 -59.78
C PHE A 5 -33.80 -50.27 -58.89
N PHE A 6 -34.22 -49.04 -59.21
CA PHE A 6 -34.55 -48.01 -58.20
C PHE A 6 -35.37 -46.87 -58.83
N PRO A 7 -36.64 -46.67 -58.41
CA PRO A 7 -37.45 -45.49 -58.72
C PRO A 7 -37.36 -44.42 -57.59
N PRO A 8 -37.98 -43.24 -57.77
CA PRO A 8 -37.62 -42.01 -57.05
C PRO A 8 -38.62 -41.56 -55.97
N ALA A 9 -38.23 -40.45 -55.32
CA ALA A 9 -39.04 -39.45 -54.62
C ALA A 9 -39.55 -39.75 -53.20
N GLY A 10 -39.18 -38.86 -52.27
CA GLY A 10 -39.78 -38.78 -50.95
C GLY A 10 -39.25 -37.60 -50.13
N ARG A 11 -39.91 -36.45 -50.23
CA ARG A 11 -39.75 -35.26 -49.35
C ARG A 11 -39.66 -35.67 -47.88
N ARG A 12 -38.65 -35.16 -47.14
CA ARG A 12 -38.79 -34.94 -45.69
C ARG A 12 -38.15 -33.61 -45.27
N ARG A 13 -38.93 -32.96 -44.41
CA ARG A 13 -38.83 -31.58 -43.92
C ARG A 13 -37.57 -31.40 -43.07
N ALA A 14 -36.87 -30.29 -43.30
CA ALA A 14 -35.99 -29.68 -42.34
C ALA A 14 -36.82 -29.19 -41.14
N GLY A 15 -36.43 -29.56 -39.93
CA GLY A 15 -37.10 -29.13 -38.71
C GLY A 15 -36.98 -30.19 -37.62
N GLY A 16 -35.95 -30.09 -36.78
CA GLY A 16 -35.87 -30.96 -35.60
C GLY A 16 -34.60 -30.84 -34.77
N PHE A 17 -33.45 -30.46 -35.34
CA PHE A 17 -32.17 -30.56 -34.60
C PHE A 17 -31.50 -29.22 -34.25
N LEU A 18 -32.09 -28.06 -34.60
CA LEU A 18 -31.52 -26.75 -34.28
C LEU A 18 -32.27 -25.98 -33.17
N VAL A 19 -33.26 -26.60 -32.51
CA VAL A 19 -34.08 -25.92 -31.48
C VAL A 19 -33.71 -26.33 -30.05
N VAL A 20 -33.04 -27.47 -29.85
CA VAL A 20 -32.63 -27.90 -28.50
C VAL A 20 -31.37 -27.17 -28.00
N LEU A 21 -30.56 -26.60 -28.89
CA LEU A 21 -29.37 -25.82 -28.50
C LEU A 21 -29.67 -24.34 -28.19
N LEU A 22 -30.86 -23.85 -28.54
CA LEU A 22 -31.28 -22.44 -28.33
C LEU A 22 -32.20 -22.25 -27.11
N ALA A 23 -32.68 -23.34 -26.49
CA ALA A 23 -33.55 -23.28 -25.31
C ALA A 23 -32.80 -23.27 -23.96
N LEU A 24 -31.47 -23.42 -23.95
CA LEU A 24 -30.66 -23.32 -22.72
C LEU A 24 -30.10 -21.90 -22.45
N LEU A 25 -30.40 -20.93 -23.31
CA LEU A 25 -29.94 -19.54 -23.18
C LEU A 25 -31.01 -18.57 -22.63
N ALA A 26 -32.14 -19.09 -22.15
CA ALA A 26 -33.22 -18.30 -21.55
C ALA A 26 -33.40 -18.53 -20.04
N SER A 27 -32.31 -18.83 -19.32
CA SER A 27 -32.29 -18.70 -17.86
C SER A 27 -31.58 -17.39 -17.51
N CYS A 28 -32.37 -16.39 -17.09
CA CYS A 28 -31.88 -15.11 -16.61
C CYS A 28 -30.99 -15.31 -15.37
N SER A 29 -29.69 -15.42 -15.59
CA SER A 29 -28.70 -14.97 -14.61
C SER A 29 -27.65 -14.14 -15.36
N LYS A 30 -27.28 -13.02 -14.73
CA LYS A 30 -26.46 -11.92 -15.28
C LYS A 30 -25.27 -12.46 -16.09
N PRO A 31 -24.89 -11.84 -17.22
CA PRO A 31 -23.70 -12.25 -17.94
C PRO A 31 -22.48 -12.01 -17.04
N GLN A 32 -22.01 -13.07 -16.39
CA GLN A 32 -20.70 -13.08 -15.77
C GLN A 32 -19.70 -13.04 -16.92
N THR A 33 -19.23 -11.82 -17.23
CA THR A 33 -18.17 -11.60 -18.21
C THR A 33 -17.00 -12.52 -17.91
N LEU A 34 -16.51 -13.25 -18.92
CA LEU A 34 -15.28 -14.07 -18.87
C LEU A 34 -14.07 -13.34 -18.26
N ALA A 35 -14.08 -12.00 -18.25
CA ALA A 35 -13.11 -11.15 -17.53
C ALA A 35 -13.04 -11.42 -16.00
N ALA A 36 -14.15 -11.84 -15.37
CA ALA A 36 -14.19 -12.17 -13.94
C ALA A 36 -13.48 -13.50 -13.60
N LEU A 37 -13.35 -14.41 -14.58
CA LEU A 37 -12.61 -15.67 -14.42
C LEU A 37 -11.08 -15.49 -14.44
N PHE A 38 -10.59 -14.33 -14.87
CA PHE A 38 -9.15 -14.02 -14.95
C PHE A 38 -8.72 -12.83 -14.08
N GLN A 39 -9.62 -12.26 -13.29
CA GLN A 39 -9.23 -11.30 -12.25
C GLN A 39 -8.54 -12.08 -11.12
N LYS A 40 -7.20 -12.01 -11.09
CA LYS A 40 -6.43 -12.45 -9.92
C LYS A 40 -6.91 -11.65 -8.71
N THR A 41 -7.50 -12.36 -7.78
CA THR A 41 -7.93 -11.81 -6.50
C THR A 41 -6.74 -11.65 -5.58
N THR A 42 -6.86 -10.74 -4.62
CA THR A 42 -5.79 -10.56 -3.64
C THR A 42 -5.74 -11.74 -2.66
N PRO A 43 -4.57 -12.04 -2.05
CA PRO A 43 -4.52 -13.04 -0.98
C PRO A 43 -5.48 -12.73 0.19
N HIS A 44 -5.73 -11.45 0.46
CA HIS A 44 -6.75 -11.01 1.40
C HIS A 44 -8.16 -11.43 0.98
N GLU A 45 -8.55 -11.15 -0.26
CA GLU A 45 -9.86 -11.53 -0.80
C GLU A 45 -10.05 -13.04 -0.89
N ASP A 46 -8.99 -13.78 -1.23
CA ASP A 46 -8.99 -15.24 -1.23
C ASP A 46 -9.23 -15.81 0.15
N TYR A 47 -8.55 -15.25 1.16
CA TYR A 47 -8.77 -15.64 2.55
C TYR A 47 -10.17 -15.26 3.03
N ALA A 48 -10.64 -14.05 2.70
CA ALA A 48 -11.99 -13.59 3.00
C ALA A 48 -13.05 -14.57 2.46
N ARG A 49 -12.94 -14.98 1.19
CA ARG A 49 -13.82 -15.99 0.59
C ARG A 49 -13.66 -17.38 1.18
N ALA A 50 -12.47 -17.74 1.66
CA ALA A 50 -12.27 -19.01 2.37
C ALA A 50 -13.01 -19.01 3.72
N LEU A 51 -12.97 -17.91 4.46
CA LEU A 51 -13.77 -17.74 5.68
C LEU A 51 -15.27 -17.85 5.38
N ASP A 52 -15.72 -17.21 4.30
CA ASP A 52 -17.14 -17.22 3.92
C ASP A 52 -17.62 -18.62 3.50
N ARG A 53 -16.79 -19.36 2.76
CA ARG A 53 -17.08 -20.76 2.40
C ARG A 53 -17.08 -21.69 3.60
N ALA A 54 -16.32 -21.36 4.65
CA ALA A 54 -16.32 -22.08 5.91
C ALA A 54 -17.50 -21.70 6.84
N GLY A 55 -18.40 -20.80 6.42
CA GLY A 55 -19.54 -20.35 7.22
C GLY A 55 -19.18 -19.33 8.31
N LEU A 56 -17.96 -18.79 8.30
CA LEU A 56 -17.48 -17.89 9.36
C LEU A 56 -17.99 -16.45 9.22
N GLN A 57 -18.61 -16.09 8.09
CA GLN A 57 -19.35 -14.83 7.93
C GLN A 57 -20.52 -14.70 8.91
N GLU A 58 -21.05 -15.82 9.42
CA GLU A 58 -22.07 -15.83 10.48
C GLU A 58 -21.47 -16.04 11.88
N ALA A 59 -20.18 -16.36 11.96
CA ALA A 59 -19.46 -16.44 13.23
C ALA A 59 -18.99 -15.06 13.69
N ALA A 60 -18.93 -14.85 15.00
CA ALA A 60 -18.49 -13.57 15.58
C ALA A 60 -17.09 -13.16 15.10
N LEU A 61 -16.14 -14.10 15.09
CA LEU A 61 -14.75 -13.85 14.68
C LEU A 61 -14.63 -13.50 13.19
N GLY A 62 -15.32 -14.21 12.30
CA GLY A 62 -15.28 -13.90 10.86
C GLY A 62 -15.91 -12.55 10.55
N ARG A 63 -17.07 -12.22 11.16
CA ARG A 63 -17.65 -10.86 11.07
C ARG A 63 -16.71 -9.77 11.57
N GLN A 64 -16.02 -10.01 12.69
CA GLN A 64 -15.07 -9.05 13.24
C GLN A 64 -13.87 -8.85 12.31
N TRP A 65 -13.36 -9.92 11.69
CA TRP A 65 -12.26 -9.85 10.74
C TRP A 65 -12.62 -9.01 9.50
N HIS A 66 -13.80 -9.25 8.91
CA HIS A 66 -14.33 -8.45 7.81
C HIS A 66 -14.56 -6.99 8.20
N ARG A 67 -15.15 -6.74 9.37
CA ARG A 67 -15.37 -5.38 9.89
C ARG A 67 -14.06 -4.64 10.14
N ALA A 68 -13.05 -5.32 10.69
CA ALA A 68 -11.73 -4.74 10.90
C ALA A 68 -11.09 -4.31 9.56
N ALA A 69 -11.18 -5.18 8.54
CA ALA A 69 -10.69 -4.88 7.19
C ALA A 69 -11.34 -3.62 6.60
N ALA A 70 -12.67 -3.51 6.71
CA ALA A 70 -13.43 -2.39 6.19
C ALA A 70 -13.24 -1.10 7.01
N GLN A 71 -13.15 -1.20 8.33
CA GLN A 71 -12.93 -0.05 9.21
C GLN A 71 -11.53 0.54 9.01
N ALA A 72 -10.51 -0.29 8.83
CA ALA A 72 -9.15 0.18 8.61
C ALA A 72 -9.05 1.11 7.38
N LEU A 73 -9.78 0.82 6.30
CA LEU A 73 -9.79 1.66 5.10
C LEU A 73 -10.58 2.98 5.26
N ARG A 74 -11.45 3.08 6.27
CA ARG A 74 -12.15 4.32 6.62
C ARG A 74 -11.36 5.18 7.61
N ASP A 75 -10.79 4.55 8.62
CA ASP A 75 -10.12 5.19 9.75
C ASP A 75 -8.59 5.05 9.64
N SER A 76 -8.06 5.35 8.46
CA SER A 76 -6.64 5.14 8.18
C SER A 76 -5.75 6.19 8.85
N LEU A 77 -4.60 5.73 9.34
CA LEU A 77 -3.64 6.53 10.06
C LEU A 77 -2.80 7.35 9.09
N VAL A 78 -2.87 8.67 9.19
CA VAL A 78 -2.05 9.54 8.35
C VAL A 78 -0.59 9.46 8.78
N VAL A 79 0.29 9.17 7.82
CA VAL A 79 1.74 9.03 8.03
C VAL A 79 2.53 9.76 6.94
N THR A 80 3.75 10.13 7.28
CA THR A 80 4.74 10.67 6.34
C THR A 80 5.80 9.61 6.08
N LEU A 81 6.21 9.46 4.82
CA LEU A 81 7.29 8.56 4.41
C LEU A 81 8.65 9.29 4.44
N PRO A 82 9.75 8.60 4.79
CA PRO A 82 9.80 7.18 5.18
C PRO A 82 9.25 6.94 6.59
N MET A 83 8.71 5.75 6.83
CA MET A 83 8.23 5.34 8.14
C MET A 83 8.66 3.93 8.52
N LEU A 84 8.92 3.75 9.82
CA LEU A 84 9.04 2.46 10.46
C LEU A 84 8.06 2.39 11.62
N GLU A 85 7.30 1.31 11.69
CA GLU A 85 6.48 0.98 12.84
C GLU A 85 6.76 -0.45 13.30
N THR A 86 6.80 -0.64 14.61
CA THR A 86 6.78 -1.97 15.24
C THR A 86 5.42 -2.20 15.86
N GLY A 87 4.85 -3.38 15.68
CA GLY A 87 3.51 -3.72 16.18
C GLY A 87 3.41 -5.19 16.59
N TYR A 88 2.22 -5.59 17.00
CA TYR A 88 1.89 -6.99 17.25
C TYR A 88 0.44 -7.30 16.93
N PHE A 89 0.16 -8.58 16.69
CA PHE A 89 -1.17 -9.12 16.49
C PHE A 89 -1.66 -9.80 17.76
N ARG A 90 -2.93 -9.54 18.12
CA ARG A 90 -3.62 -10.16 19.24
C ARG A 90 -4.51 -11.27 18.70
N PRO A 91 -4.26 -12.55 19.03
CA PRO A 91 -5.02 -13.65 18.47
C PRO A 91 -6.52 -13.58 18.85
N GLU A 92 -6.84 -13.05 20.03
CA GLU A 92 -8.20 -12.95 20.55
C GLU A 92 -9.06 -11.85 19.92
N GLN A 93 -8.45 -10.91 19.16
CA GLN A 93 -9.15 -9.77 18.60
C GLN A 93 -8.74 -9.53 17.14
N PRO A 94 -9.58 -9.94 16.16
CA PRO A 94 -9.35 -9.64 14.75
C PRO A 94 -9.13 -8.14 14.55
N MET A 95 -8.04 -7.79 13.86
CA MET A 95 -7.61 -6.41 13.70
C MET A 95 -7.06 -6.15 12.31
N ALA A 96 -7.11 -4.89 11.89
CA ALA A 96 -6.39 -4.40 10.74
C ALA A 96 -5.88 -2.99 11.05
N ALA A 97 -4.73 -2.65 10.51
CA ALA A 97 -4.23 -1.28 10.48
C ALA A 97 -4.23 -0.79 9.04
N SER A 98 -4.50 0.49 8.83
CA SER A 98 -4.26 1.13 7.53
C SER A 98 -3.47 2.41 7.72
N TYR A 99 -2.55 2.66 6.80
CA TYR A 99 -1.66 3.82 6.82
C TYR A 99 -1.86 4.61 5.53
N ARG A 100 -2.28 5.88 5.65
CA ARG A 100 -2.51 6.80 4.53
C ARG A 100 -1.34 7.75 4.37
N TYR A 101 -0.79 7.85 3.16
CA TYR A 101 0.37 8.69 2.85
C TYR A 101 0.26 9.31 1.46
N ALA A 102 0.89 10.48 1.30
CA ALA A 102 0.99 11.18 0.03
C ALA A 102 1.99 10.50 -0.90
N VAL A 103 1.70 10.52 -2.19
CA VAL A 103 2.56 10.01 -3.26
C VAL A 103 2.50 10.92 -4.49
N ARG A 104 3.55 10.88 -5.31
CA ARG A 104 3.61 11.53 -6.63
C ARG A 104 3.76 10.49 -7.74
N ALA A 105 3.11 10.75 -8.87
CA ALA A 105 3.25 9.98 -10.11
C ALA A 105 4.73 9.79 -10.46
N GLY A 106 5.13 8.55 -10.65
CA GLY A 106 6.52 8.19 -10.92
C GLY A 106 7.36 7.80 -9.71
N GLU A 107 6.92 8.05 -8.47
CA GLU A 107 7.59 7.50 -7.29
C GLU A 107 7.43 5.97 -7.25
N LEU A 108 8.44 5.27 -6.73
CA LEU A 108 8.36 3.86 -6.36
C LEU A 108 8.12 3.78 -4.85
N VAL A 109 6.99 3.21 -4.41
CA VAL A 109 6.75 2.97 -2.99
C VAL A 109 7.23 1.58 -2.63
N HIS A 110 8.13 1.49 -1.66
CA HIS A 110 8.60 0.23 -1.12
C HIS A 110 7.86 -0.09 0.17
N VAL A 111 7.48 -1.35 0.32
CA VAL A 111 6.79 -1.90 1.49
C VAL A 111 7.54 -3.14 1.96
N ARG A 112 8.04 -3.10 3.19
CA ARG A 112 8.64 -4.27 3.83
C ARG A 112 7.96 -4.54 5.17
N LEU A 113 7.39 -5.73 5.33
CA LEU A 113 6.87 -6.22 6.60
C LEU A 113 7.65 -7.46 7.02
N THR A 114 8.23 -7.42 8.21
CA THR A 114 9.01 -8.53 8.78
C THR A 114 8.36 -8.97 10.07
N LEU A 115 8.00 -10.25 10.15
CA LEU A 115 7.54 -10.89 11.37
C LEU A 115 8.74 -11.28 12.23
N ALA A 116 8.62 -11.06 13.53
CA ALA A 116 9.60 -11.57 14.47
C ALA A 116 9.50 -13.11 14.54
N PRO A 117 10.62 -13.83 14.70
CA PRO A 117 10.60 -15.26 14.92
C PRO A 117 9.70 -15.62 16.11
N GLY A 118 8.89 -16.66 15.95
CA GLY A 118 7.98 -17.17 16.97
C GLY A 118 8.15 -18.69 17.15
N PRO A 119 7.56 -19.26 18.22
CA PRO A 119 7.59 -20.69 18.48
C PRO A 119 6.74 -21.51 17.49
N THR A 120 5.86 -20.85 16.73
CA THR A 120 4.99 -21.45 15.72
C THR A 120 5.37 -20.98 14.32
N LEU A 121 4.79 -21.60 13.31
CA LEU A 121 4.83 -21.08 11.93
C LEU A 121 4.39 -19.62 11.90
N ALA A 122 5.06 -18.83 11.07
CA ALA A 122 4.75 -17.42 10.89
C ALA A 122 3.31 -17.28 10.36
N PRO A 123 2.45 -16.46 11.00
CA PRO A 123 1.08 -16.28 10.54
C PRO A 123 1.05 -15.64 9.16
N ARG A 124 0.00 -15.91 8.39
CA ARG A 124 -0.25 -15.16 7.15
C ARG A 124 -0.67 -13.73 7.49
N VAL A 125 0.04 -12.77 6.92
CA VAL A 125 -0.32 -11.34 7.00
C VAL A 125 -0.52 -10.78 5.62
N PHE A 126 -1.72 -10.31 5.37
CA PHE A 126 -2.13 -9.68 4.12
C PHE A 126 -1.74 -8.21 4.13
N VAL A 127 -1.08 -7.78 3.05
CA VAL A 127 -0.67 -6.40 2.83
C VAL A 127 -1.24 -5.97 1.49
N ASP A 128 -2.13 -4.97 1.51
CA ASP A 128 -2.83 -4.46 0.33
C ASP A 128 -2.59 -2.95 0.20
N ALA A 129 -2.27 -2.44 -1.00
CA ALA A 129 -2.22 -1.01 -1.26
C ALA A 129 -3.42 -0.50 -2.08
N PHE A 130 -3.97 0.64 -1.69
CA PHE A 130 -5.13 1.27 -2.32
C PHE A 130 -4.80 2.71 -2.74
N GLY A 131 -5.23 3.12 -3.92
CA GLY A 131 -5.25 4.52 -4.34
C GLY A 131 -6.50 5.21 -3.79
N LEU A 132 -6.35 6.47 -3.40
CA LEU A 132 -7.44 7.30 -2.89
C LEU A 132 -7.45 8.64 -3.63
N ALA A 133 -8.34 8.73 -4.61
CA ALA A 133 -8.67 9.98 -5.24
C ALA A 133 -9.60 10.82 -4.33
N PRO A 134 -9.50 12.17 -4.37
CA PRO A 134 -10.39 13.05 -3.61
C PRO A 134 -11.87 12.72 -3.85
N GLY A 135 -12.64 12.55 -2.78
CA GLY A 135 -14.09 12.28 -2.84
C GLY A 135 -14.47 10.87 -3.30
N GLN A 136 -13.52 9.97 -3.54
CA GLN A 136 -13.78 8.59 -3.98
C GLN A 136 -13.48 7.57 -2.88
N GLN A 137 -14.06 6.37 -3.01
CA GLN A 137 -13.71 5.23 -2.16
C GLN A 137 -12.30 4.71 -2.53
N PRO A 138 -11.54 4.17 -1.56
CA PRO A 138 -10.27 3.51 -1.84
C PRO A 138 -10.40 2.42 -2.91
N GLN A 139 -9.59 2.49 -3.95
CA GLN A 139 -9.52 1.48 -5.00
C GLN A 139 -8.20 0.73 -4.92
N LEU A 140 -8.21 -0.59 -5.05
CA LEU A 140 -7.00 -1.38 -5.00
C LEU A 140 -6.02 -0.92 -6.09
N VAL A 141 -4.79 -0.59 -5.72
CA VAL A 141 -3.73 -0.35 -6.72
C VAL A 141 -3.43 -1.71 -7.33
N LYS A 142 -3.50 -1.81 -8.66
CA LYS A 142 -3.24 -3.09 -9.35
C LYS A 142 -1.88 -3.65 -8.91
N TRP A 143 -1.86 -4.95 -8.61
CA TRP A 143 -0.64 -5.74 -8.29
C TRP A 143 0.03 -5.50 -6.93
N THR A 144 -0.65 -4.81 -5.99
CA THR A 144 -0.07 -4.45 -4.68
C THR A 144 -0.68 -5.24 -3.52
N ALA A 145 -0.98 -6.51 -3.77
CA ALA A 145 -1.48 -7.40 -2.75
C ALA A 145 -0.64 -8.65 -2.66
N ALA A 146 -0.16 -8.95 -1.45
CA ALA A 146 0.50 -10.20 -1.16
C ALA A 146 0.41 -10.56 0.32
N ASP A 147 0.82 -11.77 0.64
CA ASP A 147 0.95 -12.25 2.01
C ASP A 147 2.40 -12.58 2.36
N THR A 148 2.64 -12.78 3.65
CA THR A 148 3.95 -13.19 4.16
C THR A 148 4.35 -14.55 3.59
N THR A 149 5.60 -14.64 3.12
CA THR A 149 6.21 -15.91 2.73
C THR A 149 6.40 -16.82 3.95
N ALA A 150 6.72 -18.10 3.72
CA ALA A 150 7.10 -19.03 4.79
C ALA A 150 8.28 -18.52 5.66
N ALA A 151 9.11 -17.61 5.14
CA ALA A 151 10.20 -16.97 5.85
C ALA A 151 9.77 -15.78 6.73
N GLY A 152 8.47 -15.48 6.84
CA GLY A 152 7.94 -14.42 7.70
C GLY A 152 8.29 -13.00 7.24
N THR A 153 8.79 -12.85 6.01
CA THR A 153 9.10 -11.54 5.41
C THR A 153 8.27 -11.33 4.15
N TYR A 154 7.78 -10.10 4.02
CA TYR A 154 7.14 -9.54 2.86
C TYR A 154 7.95 -8.32 2.39
N ASP A 155 8.31 -8.28 1.11
CA ASP A 155 9.09 -7.19 0.49
C ASP A 155 8.62 -6.99 -0.95
N TYR A 156 8.02 -5.83 -1.22
CA TYR A 156 7.47 -5.50 -2.53
C TYR A 156 7.55 -3.99 -2.76
N SER A 157 7.54 -3.60 -4.03
CA SER A 157 7.47 -2.20 -4.43
C SER A 157 6.50 -2.01 -5.60
N TYR A 158 5.77 -0.91 -5.59
CA TYR A 158 4.90 -0.53 -6.70
C TYR A 158 5.17 0.90 -7.15
N GLN A 159 5.02 1.13 -8.45
CA GLN A 159 5.14 2.47 -9.01
C GLN A 159 3.80 3.20 -8.90
N VAL A 160 3.89 4.47 -8.55
CA VAL A 160 2.75 5.36 -8.42
C VAL A 160 2.36 5.85 -9.81
N ALA A 161 1.12 5.61 -10.21
CA ALA A 161 0.59 6.03 -11.50
C ALA A 161 0.26 7.53 -11.51
N ASP A 162 -0.41 7.99 -10.46
CA ASP A 162 -1.01 9.32 -10.35
C ASP A 162 -0.66 9.98 -9.00
N ASP A 163 -0.56 11.31 -9.00
CA ASP A 163 -0.43 12.10 -7.77
C ASP A 163 -1.66 11.87 -6.87
N GLY A 164 -1.44 11.69 -5.57
CA GLY A 164 -2.56 11.52 -4.65
C GLY A 164 -2.20 10.96 -3.28
N GLN A 165 -3.17 10.28 -2.69
CA GLN A 165 -3.01 9.56 -1.42
C GLN A 165 -3.12 8.07 -1.69
N HIS A 166 -2.22 7.30 -1.09
CA HIS A 166 -2.32 5.84 -1.05
C HIS A 166 -2.57 5.38 0.38
N LEU A 167 -3.21 4.21 0.52
CA LEU A 167 -3.40 3.54 1.79
C LEU A 167 -2.74 2.16 1.74
N LEU A 168 -2.03 1.79 2.80
CA LEU A 168 -1.53 0.43 2.98
C LEU A 168 -2.32 -0.24 4.10
N ARG A 169 -3.07 -1.29 3.82
CA ARG A 169 -3.71 -2.13 4.84
C ARG A 169 -2.78 -3.26 5.23
N VAL A 170 -2.67 -3.52 6.54
CA VAL A 170 -1.97 -4.66 7.12
C VAL A 170 -2.97 -5.41 8.00
N GLN A 171 -3.23 -6.67 7.67
CA GLN A 171 -4.20 -7.49 8.38
C GLN A 171 -3.72 -8.94 8.45
N PRO A 172 -3.61 -9.54 9.65
CA PRO A 172 -3.28 -10.94 9.78
C PRO A 172 -4.51 -11.84 9.53
N GLU A 173 -4.28 -13.13 9.34
CA GLU A 173 -5.32 -14.15 9.42
C GLU A 173 -5.96 -14.24 10.83
N LEU A 174 -7.10 -14.94 10.93
CA LEU A 174 -7.76 -15.16 12.22
C LEU A 174 -6.85 -15.89 13.21
N LEU A 175 -6.92 -15.50 14.49
CA LEU A 175 -6.17 -16.09 15.60
C LEU A 175 -4.64 -15.99 15.47
N ALA A 176 -4.15 -15.15 14.56
CA ALA A 176 -2.73 -14.88 14.42
C ALA A 176 -2.17 -14.12 15.64
N ALA A 177 -1.02 -14.60 16.12
CA ALA A 177 -0.20 -13.94 17.11
C ALA A 177 1.19 -13.70 16.53
N GLY A 178 1.80 -12.56 16.88
CA GLY A 178 3.16 -12.28 16.43
C GLY A 178 3.51 -10.80 16.52
N ARG A 179 4.80 -10.51 16.56
CA ARG A 179 5.32 -9.14 16.47
C ARG A 179 5.77 -8.87 15.04
N TYR A 180 5.63 -7.64 14.58
CA TYR A 180 6.04 -7.26 13.23
C TYR A 180 6.77 -5.92 13.23
N THR A 181 7.58 -5.72 12.20
CA THR A 181 8.15 -4.43 11.82
C THR A 181 7.72 -4.11 10.40
N LEU A 182 7.04 -2.98 10.23
CA LEU A 182 6.61 -2.43 8.96
C LEU A 182 7.52 -1.26 8.58
N ARG A 183 8.03 -1.26 7.36
CA ARG A 183 8.80 -0.16 6.76
C ARG A 183 8.15 0.26 5.45
N LEU A 184 7.95 1.56 5.29
CA LEU A 184 7.57 2.18 4.03
C LEU A 184 8.52 3.32 3.70
N TRP A 185 8.97 3.39 2.46
CA TRP A 185 9.81 4.48 1.96
C TRP A 185 9.59 4.66 0.46
N ARG A 186 9.98 5.82 -0.07
CA ARG A 186 9.88 6.10 -1.50
C ARG A 186 11.24 6.00 -2.16
N GLY A 187 11.23 5.60 -3.42
CA GLY A 187 12.38 5.52 -4.31
C GLY A 187 12.07 6.16 -5.66
N PRO A 188 13.10 6.35 -6.49
CA PRO A 188 12.90 6.72 -7.88
C PRO A 188 12.14 5.63 -8.64
N GLY A 189 11.22 6.02 -9.54
CA GLY A 189 10.52 5.09 -10.41
C GLY A 189 11.36 4.49 -11.53
N LEU A 190 12.49 5.09 -11.87
CA LEU A 190 13.46 4.55 -12.82
C LEU A 190 14.56 3.78 -12.09
N GLY A 191 15.08 2.74 -12.74
CA GLY A 191 16.09 1.85 -12.15
C GLY A 191 17.45 2.52 -11.93
N LEU A 192 17.83 3.45 -12.81
CA LEU A 192 19.11 4.16 -12.75
C LEU A 192 18.98 5.63 -13.13
N PHE A 193 19.90 6.44 -12.61
CA PHE A 193 20.04 7.84 -13.00
C PHE A 193 20.64 7.93 -14.42
N PRO A 194 20.12 8.77 -15.34
CA PRO A 194 20.41 8.71 -16.77
C PRO A 194 21.78 9.27 -17.19
N VAL A 195 22.62 9.69 -16.24
CA VAL A 195 24.00 10.15 -16.49
C VAL A 195 24.95 9.41 -15.56
N LYS A 196 25.94 8.73 -16.15
CA LYS A 196 26.87 7.88 -15.40
C LYS A 196 27.65 8.69 -14.35
N GLY A 197 27.62 8.22 -13.10
CA GLY A 197 28.34 8.86 -11.99
C GLY A 197 27.73 10.16 -11.47
N ARG A 198 26.50 10.49 -11.88
CA ARG A 198 25.74 11.64 -11.38
C ARG A 198 24.53 11.18 -10.57
N THR A 199 23.99 12.11 -9.80
CA THR A 199 22.77 11.96 -9.00
C THR A 199 21.86 13.16 -9.24
N ASP A 200 20.70 13.17 -8.59
CA ASP A 200 19.75 14.29 -8.55
C ASP A 200 20.37 15.65 -8.20
N GLN A 201 21.50 15.68 -7.47
CA GLN A 201 22.26 16.89 -7.19
C GLN A 201 22.83 17.59 -8.44
N ALA A 202 22.96 16.86 -9.56
CA ALA A 202 23.42 17.42 -10.83
C ALA A 202 22.30 18.08 -11.65
N ILE A 203 21.05 18.02 -11.19
CA ILE A 203 19.92 18.69 -11.85
C ILE A 203 20.00 20.19 -11.52
N GLY A 204 20.19 21.01 -12.55
CA GLY A 204 20.28 22.46 -12.43
C GLY A 204 19.12 23.24 -13.08
N SER A 205 18.28 22.56 -13.88
CA SER A 205 17.05 23.12 -14.44
C SER A 205 15.93 22.10 -14.32
N PHE A 206 14.79 22.54 -13.82
CA PHE A 206 13.69 21.67 -13.42
C PHE A 206 12.48 21.80 -14.35
N TRP A 207 11.58 20.84 -14.23
CA TRP A 207 10.28 20.86 -14.87
C TRP A 207 9.55 22.19 -14.63
N GLY A 208 8.90 22.72 -15.67
CA GLY A 208 8.11 23.96 -15.57
C GLY A 208 8.92 25.26 -15.61
N ASN A 209 10.25 25.23 -15.49
CA ASN A 209 11.09 26.41 -15.63
C ASN A 209 10.81 27.14 -16.97
N ALA A 210 10.82 28.48 -16.95
CA ALA A 210 10.60 29.27 -18.14
C ALA A 210 11.68 29.00 -19.21
N ARG A 211 11.24 28.87 -20.46
CA ARG A 211 12.08 28.71 -21.65
C ARG A 211 11.73 29.76 -22.67
N ASP A 212 12.70 30.09 -23.53
CA ASP A 212 12.49 30.97 -24.69
C ASP A 212 11.85 32.32 -24.29
N GLY A 213 12.35 32.92 -23.21
CA GLY A 213 11.83 34.19 -22.68
C GLY A 213 10.47 34.09 -21.97
N GLY A 214 10.02 32.88 -21.60
CA GLY A 214 8.73 32.63 -20.96
C GLY A 214 7.64 32.12 -21.92
N ALA A 215 7.95 31.98 -23.22
CA ALA A 215 7.01 31.48 -24.21
C ALA A 215 6.71 29.97 -24.06
N ARG A 216 7.57 29.23 -23.36
CA ARG A 216 7.45 27.78 -23.17
C ARG A 216 7.85 27.37 -21.75
N CYS A 217 7.29 26.27 -21.27
CA CYS A 217 7.71 25.61 -20.05
C CYS A 217 8.70 24.48 -20.33
N HIS A 218 9.62 24.25 -19.41
CA HIS A 218 10.58 23.16 -19.52
C HIS A 218 9.90 21.79 -19.31
N GLU A 219 9.83 20.99 -20.38
CA GLU A 219 9.24 19.64 -20.39
C GLU A 219 10.25 18.54 -20.04
N GLY A 220 11.05 18.76 -19.00
CA GLY A 220 12.08 17.81 -18.57
C GLY A 220 12.92 18.35 -17.43
N VAL A 221 14.10 17.77 -17.25
CA VAL A 221 15.17 18.26 -16.36
C VAL A 221 16.48 18.35 -17.12
N ASP A 222 17.34 19.31 -16.74
CA ASP A 222 18.70 19.42 -17.28
C ASP A 222 19.70 18.94 -16.23
N ILE A 223 20.43 17.88 -16.58
CA ILE A 223 21.42 17.21 -15.75
C ILE A 223 22.81 17.61 -16.24
N PHE A 224 23.52 18.42 -15.45
CA PHE A 224 24.82 18.96 -15.84
C PHE A 224 25.94 17.92 -15.65
N ALA A 225 26.75 17.76 -16.69
CA ALA A 225 27.93 16.91 -16.67
C ALA A 225 28.93 17.34 -17.76
N PRO A 226 30.24 17.06 -17.61
CA PRO A 226 31.22 17.34 -18.66
C PRO A 226 30.81 16.74 -20.01
N ARG A 227 31.10 17.44 -21.10
CA ARG A 227 30.93 16.90 -22.46
C ARG A 227 31.66 15.56 -22.58
N GLY A 228 31.03 14.58 -23.22
CA GLY A 228 31.58 13.23 -23.32
C GLY A 228 31.19 12.30 -22.17
N THR A 229 30.55 12.79 -21.10
CA THR A 229 30.04 11.91 -20.03
C THR A 229 29.00 10.95 -20.60
N PRO A 230 29.03 9.63 -20.28
CA PRO A 230 28.03 8.69 -20.76
C PRO A 230 26.61 9.04 -20.29
N ALA A 231 25.69 9.23 -21.23
CA ALA A 231 24.25 9.21 -21.00
C ALA A 231 23.77 7.76 -21.15
N VAL A 232 23.16 7.22 -20.10
CA VAL A 232 22.85 5.79 -19.97
C VAL A 232 21.35 5.52 -19.92
N ALA A 233 20.94 4.33 -20.34
CA ALA A 233 19.57 3.86 -20.24
C ALA A 233 19.15 3.85 -18.75
N ALA A 234 18.09 4.58 -18.41
CA ALA A 234 17.59 4.67 -17.03
C ALA A 234 16.80 3.41 -16.61
N THR A 235 16.42 2.59 -17.58
CA THR A 235 15.64 1.37 -17.44
C THR A 235 15.92 0.48 -18.66
N ASP A 236 15.54 -0.80 -18.58
CA ASP A 236 15.53 -1.69 -19.73
C ASP A 236 14.54 -1.18 -20.79
N GLY A 237 14.75 -1.51 -22.06
CA GLY A 237 13.79 -1.14 -23.09
C GLY A 237 14.31 -1.21 -24.51
N TYR A 238 13.61 -0.54 -25.41
CA TYR A 238 13.94 -0.48 -26.83
C TYR A 238 14.13 0.96 -27.29
N VAL A 239 15.21 1.21 -28.02
CA VAL A 239 15.43 2.49 -28.69
C VAL A 239 14.40 2.63 -29.80
N THR A 240 13.51 3.61 -29.68
CA THR A 240 12.43 3.84 -30.65
C THR A 240 12.83 4.81 -31.74
N ARG A 241 13.72 5.76 -31.42
CA ARG A 241 14.18 6.78 -32.38
C ARG A 241 15.54 7.32 -31.99
N THR A 242 16.35 7.60 -33.01
CA THR A 242 17.50 8.50 -32.93
C THR A 242 17.41 9.53 -34.06
N GLY A 243 18.10 10.64 -33.93
CA GLY A 243 18.15 11.68 -34.97
C GLY A 243 18.66 13.02 -34.48
N GLU A 244 18.68 14.02 -35.35
CA GLU A 244 19.02 15.40 -35.02
C GLU A 244 17.80 16.30 -35.22
N THR A 245 17.53 17.18 -34.26
CA THR A 245 16.40 18.13 -34.28
C THR A 245 16.89 19.53 -33.93
N THR A 246 16.18 20.56 -34.39
CA THR A 246 16.56 21.96 -34.13
C THR A 246 16.62 22.28 -32.64
N LEU A 247 15.64 21.81 -31.86
CA LEU A 247 15.57 22.06 -30.43
C LEU A 247 16.49 21.10 -29.66
N GLY A 248 16.25 19.79 -29.77
CA GLY A 248 16.95 18.78 -28.99
C GLY A 248 18.38 18.47 -29.45
N GLY A 249 18.82 18.97 -30.60
CA GLY A 249 20.09 18.55 -31.18
C GLY A 249 20.06 17.06 -31.48
N ARG A 250 21.12 16.34 -31.11
CA ARG A 250 21.18 14.88 -31.24
C ARG A 250 20.40 14.23 -30.09
N VAL A 251 19.45 13.37 -30.43
CA VAL A 251 18.48 12.82 -29.48
C VAL A 251 18.39 11.30 -29.51
N VAL A 252 18.07 10.68 -28.38
CA VAL A 252 17.67 9.26 -28.29
C VAL A 252 16.33 9.18 -27.58
N TRP A 253 15.42 8.40 -28.14
CA TRP A 253 14.16 8.01 -27.50
C TRP A 253 14.20 6.54 -27.11
N LEU A 254 13.93 6.24 -25.85
CA LEU A 254 13.89 4.90 -25.28
C LEU A 254 12.47 4.62 -24.77
N ALA A 255 11.84 3.55 -25.26
CA ALA A 255 10.57 3.08 -24.70
C ALA A 255 10.84 2.02 -23.63
N ASP A 256 10.24 2.18 -22.46
CA ASP A 256 10.38 1.25 -21.35
C ASP A 256 9.23 0.20 -21.30
N PRO A 257 9.36 -0.87 -20.50
CA PRO A 257 8.30 -1.87 -20.31
C PRO A 257 7.03 -1.34 -19.66
N GLN A 258 7.05 -0.14 -19.07
CA GLN A 258 5.92 0.50 -18.41
C GLN A 258 5.11 1.39 -19.38
N GLY A 259 5.52 1.46 -20.65
CA GLY A 259 4.88 2.28 -21.68
C GLY A 259 5.27 3.75 -21.66
N GLN A 260 6.37 4.10 -20.99
CA GLN A 260 6.94 5.44 -20.96
C GLN A 260 7.95 5.60 -22.09
N HIS A 261 8.04 6.83 -22.61
CA HIS A 261 9.06 7.22 -23.59
C HIS A 261 10.02 8.21 -22.94
N LEU A 262 11.27 7.78 -22.77
CA LEU A 262 12.36 8.55 -22.19
C LEU A 262 13.12 9.28 -23.30
N TYR A 263 13.27 10.59 -23.16
CA TYR A 263 13.88 11.48 -24.13
C TYR A 263 15.24 11.95 -23.63
N TYR A 264 16.29 11.69 -24.40
CA TYR A 264 17.66 12.10 -24.13
C TYR A 264 18.09 13.09 -25.20
N ALA A 265 18.39 14.34 -24.84
CA ALA A 265 18.71 15.39 -25.80
C ALA A 265 20.02 16.14 -25.48
N HIS A 266 20.39 17.00 -26.42
CA HIS A 266 21.63 17.77 -26.45
C HIS A 266 22.89 16.90 -26.52
N LEU A 267 22.78 15.66 -26.98
CA LEU A 267 23.89 14.72 -27.00
C LEU A 267 25.01 15.20 -27.93
N ASP A 268 26.26 14.95 -27.53
CA ASP A 268 27.43 15.10 -28.38
C ASP A 268 27.52 13.94 -29.38
N LYS A 269 27.12 12.73 -28.98
CA LYS A 269 27.12 11.54 -29.86
C LYS A 269 26.00 10.59 -29.49
N GLN A 270 25.37 9.97 -30.49
CA GLN A 270 24.47 8.82 -30.33
C GLN A 270 25.28 7.54 -30.54
N LEU A 271 25.11 6.57 -29.66
CA LEU A 271 25.84 5.29 -29.69
C LEU A 271 24.92 4.08 -29.88
N VAL A 272 23.64 4.34 -30.17
CA VAL A 272 22.60 3.35 -30.38
C VAL A 272 21.77 3.68 -31.62
N GLN A 273 20.98 2.71 -32.07
CA GLN A 273 20.13 2.84 -33.25
C GLN A 273 18.69 2.37 -32.97
N PRO A 274 17.68 2.84 -33.74
CA PRO A 274 16.30 2.38 -33.58
C PRO A 274 16.18 0.85 -33.68
N GLY A 275 15.30 0.27 -32.86
CA GLY A 275 15.09 -1.17 -32.74
C GLY A 275 16.05 -1.88 -31.79
N GLN A 276 17.13 -1.22 -31.34
CA GLN A 276 18.07 -1.81 -30.41
C GLN A 276 17.45 -2.00 -29.03
N HIS A 277 17.53 -3.23 -28.50
CA HIS A 277 17.24 -3.51 -27.11
C HIS A 277 18.42 -3.09 -26.23
N VAL A 278 18.14 -2.42 -25.12
CA VAL A 278 19.13 -1.94 -24.16
C VAL A 278 18.73 -2.34 -22.75
N ARG A 279 19.73 -2.57 -21.90
CA ARG A 279 19.55 -2.78 -20.46
C ARG A 279 19.82 -1.49 -19.71
N ALA A 280 19.22 -1.34 -18.53
CA ALA A 280 19.53 -0.26 -17.63
C ALA A 280 21.06 -0.16 -17.42
N GLY A 281 21.62 1.02 -17.66
CA GLY A 281 23.05 1.31 -17.56
C GLY A 281 23.83 1.24 -18.87
N ASP A 282 23.25 0.66 -19.94
CA ASP A 282 23.86 0.70 -21.27
C ASP A 282 24.01 2.14 -21.75
N THR A 283 25.13 2.45 -22.41
CA THR A 283 25.40 3.82 -22.88
C THR A 283 24.64 4.08 -24.18
N LEU A 284 23.72 5.05 -24.14
CA LEU A 284 22.91 5.47 -25.29
C LEU A 284 23.61 6.54 -26.13
N GLY A 285 24.43 7.37 -25.47
CA GLY A 285 25.11 8.48 -26.08
C GLY A 285 26.04 9.19 -25.12
N LEU A 286 26.61 10.30 -25.57
CA LEU A 286 27.51 11.13 -24.80
C LEU A 286 26.88 12.50 -24.56
N VAL A 287 26.97 13.00 -23.33
CA VAL A 287 26.52 14.34 -22.94
C VAL A 287 27.21 15.40 -23.80
N GLY A 288 26.44 16.37 -24.27
CA GLY A 288 26.93 17.47 -25.09
C GLY A 288 26.16 18.75 -24.83
N ASN A 289 26.05 19.57 -25.87
CA ASN A 289 25.21 20.77 -25.88
C ASN A 289 24.72 21.06 -27.31
N THR A 290 24.37 20.02 -28.07
CA THR A 290 23.88 20.21 -29.46
C THR A 290 22.46 20.79 -29.50
N GLY A 291 22.01 21.25 -30.68
CA GLY A 291 20.70 21.88 -30.83
C GLY A 291 20.68 23.32 -30.31
N ASN A 292 19.60 23.69 -29.62
CA ASN A 292 19.46 25.03 -29.04
C ASN A 292 20.32 25.26 -27.78
N ALA A 293 20.92 24.20 -27.21
CA ALA A 293 21.83 24.27 -26.07
C ALA A 293 23.27 24.70 -26.43
N ARG A 294 23.58 24.98 -27.71
CA ARG A 294 24.96 25.21 -28.18
C ARG A 294 25.75 26.32 -27.47
N THR A 295 25.05 27.29 -26.87
CA THR A 295 25.63 28.41 -26.13
C THR A 295 25.62 28.21 -24.62
N THR A 296 25.14 27.07 -24.11
CA THR A 296 25.08 26.75 -22.69
C THR A 296 26.15 25.74 -22.29
N ALA A 297 26.36 25.59 -20.96
CA ALA A 297 27.21 24.52 -20.44
C ALA A 297 26.67 23.12 -20.83
N PRO A 298 27.55 22.12 -21.04
CA PRO A 298 27.12 20.77 -21.38
C PRO A 298 26.20 20.14 -20.32
N HIS A 299 25.11 19.54 -20.79
CA HIS A 299 24.11 18.88 -19.97
C HIS A 299 23.32 17.86 -20.79
N LEU A 300 22.70 16.90 -20.10
CA LEU A 300 21.65 16.07 -20.67
C LEU A 300 20.31 16.74 -20.37
N HIS A 301 19.55 17.10 -21.40
CA HIS A 301 18.12 17.32 -21.22
C HIS A 301 17.43 15.94 -21.21
N PHE A 302 16.75 15.64 -20.11
CA PHE A 302 16.05 14.38 -19.89
C PHE A 302 14.55 14.62 -19.70
N GLY A 303 13.72 14.01 -20.53
CA GLY A 303 12.26 14.11 -20.47
C GLY A 303 11.62 12.73 -20.36
N ILE A 304 10.41 12.70 -19.79
CA ILE A 304 9.58 11.49 -19.71
C ILE A 304 8.23 11.82 -20.33
N TYR A 305 7.78 10.97 -21.24
CA TYR A 305 6.53 11.13 -21.96
C TYR A 305 5.65 9.91 -21.73
N ARG A 306 4.39 10.15 -21.39
CA ARG A 306 3.34 9.15 -21.17
C ARG A 306 2.16 9.46 -22.08
N VAL A 307 1.13 8.60 -22.03
CA VAL A 307 -0.18 8.92 -22.63
C VAL A 307 -0.66 10.26 -22.03
N GLY A 308 -0.84 11.27 -22.87
CA GLY A 308 -1.24 12.62 -22.45
C GLY A 308 -0.12 13.68 -22.50
N GLY A 309 1.14 13.30 -22.72
CA GLY A 309 2.24 14.25 -22.95
C GLY A 309 3.45 14.06 -22.02
N ALA A 310 4.27 15.10 -21.92
CA ALA A 310 5.42 15.14 -21.03
C ALA A 310 4.98 15.19 -19.56
N VAL A 311 5.75 14.57 -18.68
CA VAL A 311 5.54 14.57 -17.22
C VAL A 311 6.81 15.00 -16.50
N ASP A 312 6.65 15.53 -15.28
CA ASP A 312 7.77 15.91 -14.41
C ASP A 312 8.69 14.69 -14.17
N PRO A 313 9.98 14.73 -14.61
CA PRO A 313 10.90 13.64 -14.36
C PRO A 313 11.38 13.53 -12.91
N TRP A 314 11.18 14.56 -12.08
CA TRP A 314 11.73 14.59 -10.72
C TRP A 314 11.35 13.38 -9.85
N PRO A 315 10.06 12.95 -9.76
CA PRO A 315 9.66 11.74 -9.03
C PRO A 315 10.35 10.45 -9.49
N PHE A 316 10.82 10.41 -10.73
CA PHE A 316 11.48 9.25 -11.32
C PHE A 316 12.98 9.20 -11.07
N LEU A 317 13.56 10.33 -10.67
CA LEU A 317 15.01 10.54 -10.62
C LEU A 317 15.54 10.87 -9.22
N HIS A 318 14.69 11.42 -8.35
CA HIS A 318 15.14 11.86 -7.04
C HIS A 318 15.73 10.68 -6.26
N ARG A 319 16.72 10.98 -5.42
CA ARG A 319 17.30 9.96 -4.54
C ARG A 319 16.20 9.33 -3.67
N ALA A 320 16.30 8.01 -3.46
CA ALA A 320 15.39 7.33 -2.56
C ALA A 320 15.43 7.94 -1.14
N ASP A 321 14.27 7.93 -0.49
CA ASP A 321 14.17 8.14 0.94
C ASP A 321 15.11 7.13 1.64
N PRO A 322 15.84 7.52 2.70
CA PRO A 322 16.62 6.57 3.46
C PRO A 322 15.71 5.49 4.03
N VAL A 323 16.13 4.23 3.92
CA VAL A 323 15.40 3.11 4.52
C VAL A 323 15.29 3.37 6.03
N PRO A 324 14.08 3.41 6.60
CA PRO A 324 13.90 3.86 7.97
C PRO A 324 14.45 2.82 8.94
N THR A 325 15.28 3.30 9.88
CA THR A 325 15.91 2.51 10.94
C THR A 325 15.20 2.75 12.26
N ALA A 326 15.12 1.73 13.11
CA ALA A 326 14.45 1.84 14.40
C ALA A 326 15.27 2.72 15.34
N LEU A 327 14.60 3.67 16.01
CA LEU A 327 15.18 4.40 17.13
C LEU A 327 15.06 3.53 18.39
N ALA A 328 16.07 3.59 19.26
CA ALA A 328 16.01 2.92 20.55
C ALA A 328 14.93 3.58 21.42
N SER A 329 13.90 2.82 21.78
CA SER A 329 12.84 3.24 22.70
C SER A 329 12.37 2.05 23.52
N PRO A 330 11.95 2.23 24.79
CA PRO A 330 11.32 1.16 25.55
C PRO A 330 10.13 0.56 24.80
N ASP A 331 10.09 -0.76 24.72
CA ASP A 331 8.95 -1.45 24.14
C ASP A 331 7.76 -1.35 25.09
N ARG A 332 6.70 -0.69 24.63
CA ARG A 332 5.46 -0.48 25.38
C ARG A 332 4.27 -1.19 24.72
N ARG A 333 4.49 -2.01 23.70
CA ARG A 333 3.40 -2.76 23.04
C ARG A 333 2.72 -3.67 24.06
N GLY A 334 1.38 -3.65 24.08
CA GLY A 334 0.57 -4.37 25.06
C GLY A 334 0.37 -3.64 26.39
N GLU A 335 1.04 -2.51 26.64
CA GLU A 335 0.77 -1.68 27.81
C GLU A 335 -0.56 -0.93 27.67
N TRP A 336 -1.29 -0.83 28.78
CA TRP A 336 -2.31 0.19 28.94
C TRP A 336 -1.66 1.51 29.36
N VAL A 337 -2.03 2.59 28.69
CA VAL A 337 -1.54 3.95 28.96
C VAL A 337 -2.72 4.90 29.13
N ARG A 338 -2.49 6.03 29.81
CA ARG A 338 -3.49 7.11 29.98
C ARG A 338 -2.90 8.46 29.60
N PRO A 339 -3.72 9.39 29.06
CA PRO A 339 -3.29 10.76 28.83
C PRO A 339 -2.77 11.42 30.10
N ARG A 340 -1.65 12.15 30.01
CA ARG A 340 -1.15 12.97 31.11
C ARG A 340 -2.03 14.22 31.27
N PRO A 341 -2.43 14.58 32.50
CA PRO A 341 -3.11 15.86 32.74
C PRO A 341 -2.28 17.04 32.19
N GLY A 342 -2.95 18.00 31.54
CA GLY A 342 -2.31 19.22 31.03
C GLY A 342 -1.53 19.08 29.72
N GLN A 343 -1.35 17.88 29.15
CA GLN A 343 -0.77 17.72 27.80
C GLN A 343 -1.89 17.59 26.76
N ALA A 344 -2.28 18.74 26.21
CA ALA A 344 -3.53 18.98 25.49
C ALA A 344 -3.64 18.44 24.05
N SER A 345 -2.83 17.45 23.63
CA SER A 345 -2.74 17.15 22.20
C SER A 345 -3.93 16.39 21.58
N TYR A 346 -4.92 15.91 22.35
CA TYR A 346 -5.99 15.06 21.77
C TYR A 346 -7.38 15.16 22.43
N HIS A 347 -7.61 16.14 23.33
CA HIS A 347 -8.85 16.28 24.13
C HIS A 347 -9.34 14.97 24.79
N LEU A 348 -8.44 14.05 25.09
CA LEU A 348 -8.78 12.78 25.72
C LEU A 348 -8.87 12.93 27.24
N PRO A 349 -9.89 12.35 27.91
CA PRO A 349 -9.95 12.31 29.37
C PRO A 349 -8.75 11.58 29.97
N ALA A 350 -8.22 12.09 31.09
CA ALA A 350 -7.09 11.46 31.80
C ALA A 350 -7.41 10.07 32.41
N THR A 351 -8.69 9.73 32.51
CA THR A 351 -9.17 8.41 32.94
C THR A 351 -9.29 7.42 31.78
N LEU A 352 -9.24 7.87 30.52
CA LEU A 352 -9.45 7.03 29.36
C LEU A 352 -8.25 6.07 29.16
N PRO A 353 -8.45 4.75 29.26
CA PRO A 353 -7.39 3.79 29.01
C PRO A 353 -7.20 3.60 27.50
N LEU A 354 -5.94 3.58 27.10
CA LEU A 354 -5.50 3.41 25.71
C LEU A 354 -4.58 2.19 25.64
N LEU A 355 -4.86 1.23 24.79
CA LEU A 355 -4.01 0.05 24.61
C LEU A 355 -2.95 0.34 23.55
N VAL A 356 -1.67 0.20 23.86
CA VAL A 356 -0.59 0.41 22.89
C VAL A 356 -0.50 -0.80 21.95
N LEU A 357 -0.83 -0.60 20.68
CA LEU A 357 -0.77 -1.61 19.62
C LEU A 357 0.54 -1.59 18.83
N GLY A 358 1.16 -0.42 18.72
CA GLY A 358 2.39 -0.24 17.94
C GLY A 358 3.18 1.00 18.35
N GLN A 359 4.39 1.12 17.82
CA GLN A 359 5.33 2.18 18.14
C GLN A 359 6.10 2.64 16.90
N ARG A 360 6.22 3.95 16.74
CA ARG A 360 6.97 4.64 15.67
C ARG A 360 7.65 5.86 16.27
N ALA A 361 8.98 5.87 16.32
CA ALA A 361 9.77 6.97 16.89
C ALA A 361 9.22 7.42 18.26
N ASP A 362 8.83 8.69 18.40
CA ASP A 362 8.23 9.26 19.62
C ASP A 362 6.71 9.14 19.70
N TYR A 363 6.09 8.30 18.86
CA TYR A 363 4.64 8.06 18.83
C TYR A 363 4.28 6.60 19.14
N LEU A 364 3.15 6.45 19.83
CA LEU A 364 2.50 5.18 20.09
C LEU A 364 1.22 5.10 19.26
N ARG A 365 1.04 4.01 18.52
CA ARG A 365 -0.27 3.68 17.96
C ARG A 365 -1.10 3.01 19.04
N VAL A 366 -2.22 3.63 19.39
CA VAL A 366 -3.08 3.17 20.47
C VAL A 366 -4.48 2.83 19.97
N ALA A 367 -5.10 1.81 20.58
CA ALA A 367 -6.52 1.54 20.45
C ALA A 367 -7.29 2.30 21.53
N LEU A 368 -8.35 2.98 21.09
CA LEU A 368 -9.35 3.56 21.96
C LEU A 368 -10.41 2.51 22.33
N PRO A 369 -11.15 2.69 23.43
CA PRO A 369 -12.20 1.76 23.81
C PRO A 369 -13.35 1.61 22.80
N ASN A 370 -13.54 2.60 21.91
CA ASN A 370 -14.50 2.53 20.81
C ASN A 370 -14.00 1.74 19.59
N GLY A 371 -12.80 1.15 19.67
CA GLY A 371 -12.18 0.38 18.57
C GLY A 371 -11.38 1.23 17.57
N GLN A 372 -11.40 2.57 17.67
CA GLN A 372 -10.61 3.42 16.79
C GLN A 372 -9.12 3.35 17.14
N HIS A 373 -8.28 3.45 16.12
CA HIS A 373 -6.83 3.51 16.27
C HIS A 373 -6.35 4.93 16.02
N ARG A 374 -5.40 5.42 16.82
CA ARG A 374 -4.77 6.74 16.63
C ARG A 374 -3.32 6.75 17.07
N TYR A 375 -2.54 7.69 16.55
CA TYR A 375 -1.22 8.01 17.11
C TYR A 375 -1.34 9.01 18.24
N VAL A 376 -0.60 8.76 19.32
CA VAL A 376 -0.36 9.70 20.40
C VAL A 376 1.15 9.84 20.62
N ALA A 377 1.63 11.06 20.85
CA ALA A 377 3.02 11.25 21.25
C ALA A 377 3.29 10.52 22.58
N ALA A 378 4.35 9.71 22.64
CA ALA A 378 4.70 8.88 23.78
C ALA A 378 4.88 9.70 25.07
N ARG A 379 5.33 10.96 24.94
CA ARG A 379 5.47 11.93 26.04
C ARG A 379 4.14 12.38 26.65
N THR A 380 3.04 12.35 25.90
CA THR A 380 1.71 12.81 26.35
C THR A 380 0.92 11.74 27.09
N VAL A 381 1.47 10.53 27.20
CA VAL A 381 0.86 9.43 27.93
C VAL A 381 1.81 8.87 28.99
N ALA A 382 1.23 8.19 29.98
CA ALA A 382 1.97 7.45 31.00
C ALA A 382 1.37 6.05 31.16
N PRO A 383 2.14 5.06 31.64
CA PRO A 383 1.57 3.76 32.01
C PRO A 383 0.33 3.93 32.90
N ALA A 384 -0.72 3.18 32.61
CA ALA A 384 -1.99 3.26 33.31
C ALA A 384 -1.85 2.67 34.72
N GLN A 385 -1.41 3.49 35.66
CA GLN A 385 -1.42 3.13 37.08
C GLN A 385 -2.86 2.86 37.54
N PRO A 386 -3.08 1.99 38.54
CA PRO A 386 -4.40 1.78 39.13
C PRO A 386 -5.09 3.09 39.50
N LEU A 387 -6.31 3.32 38.99
CA LEU A 387 -7.16 4.43 39.47
C LEU A 387 -7.67 4.16 40.88
N ARG A 388 -8.12 2.92 41.10
CA ARG A 388 -8.50 2.39 42.41
C ARG A 388 -8.50 0.87 42.39
N ARG A 389 -8.43 0.26 43.57
CA ARG A 389 -8.72 -1.16 43.78
C ARG A 389 -10.12 -1.27 44.37
N LEU A 390 -10.84 -2.33 44.01
CA LEU A 390 -12.17 -2.61 44.52
C LEU A 390 -12.38 -4.11 44.68
N VAL A 391 -13.38 -4.46 45.48
CA VAL A 391 -13.95 -5.80 45.55
C VAL A 391 -15.37 -5.69 45.00
N LEU A 392 -15.72 -6.55 44.03
CA LEU A 392 -17.04 -6.50 43.40
C LEU A 392 -18.12 -6.85 44.43
N ALA A 393 -19.04 -5.93 44.71
CA ALA A 393 -20.11 -6.15 45.68
C ALA A 393 -21.14 -7.18 45.19
N VAL A 394 -21.39 -7.19 43.88
CA VAL A 394 -22.29 -8.12 43.19
C VAL A 394 -21.53 -8.80 42.04
N ALA A 395 -22.12 -9.82 41.43
CA ALA A 395 -21.56 -10.37 40.20
C ALA A 395 -21.69 -9.33 39.07
N HIS A 396 -20.64 -9.21 38.24
CA HIS A 396 -20.65 -8.33 37.07
C HIS A 396 -20.33 -9.13 35.81
N GLU A 397 -21.08 -8.85 34.74
CA GLU A 397 -20.65 -9.21 33.40
C GLU A 397 -19.46 -8.35 32.98
N ILE A 398 -18.45 -9.01 32.42
CA ILE A 398 -17.23 -8.42 31.92
C ILE A 398 -17.30 -8.42 30.41
N GLN A 399 -17.27 -7.25 29.79
CA GLN A 399 -17.55 -7.02 28.38
C GLN A 399 -16.29 -6.74 27.57
N THR A 400 -16.36 -6.97 26.25
CA THR A 400 -15.26 -6.69 25.32
C THR A 400 -15.00 -5.19 25.09
N ALA A 401 -15.99 -4.34 25.34
CA ALA A 401 -15.96 -2.89 25.09
C ALA A 401 -16.87 -2.14 26.07
N PRO A 402 -16.68 -0.83 26.30
CA PRO A 402 -17.50 -0.03 27.24
C PRO A 402 -18.84 0.40 26.61
N LEU A 403 -19.66 -0.57 26.21
CA LEU A 403 -20.93 -0.35 25.53
C LEU A 403 -21.94 -1.39 26.00
N ALA A 404 -23.19 -1.00 26.22
CA ALA A 404 -24.23 -1.93 26.69
C ALA A 404 -24.47 -3.12 25.75
N SER A 405 -24.27 -2.93 24.45
CA SER A 405 -24.40 -3.98 23.43
C SER A 405 -23.13 -4.82 23.22
N ALA A 406 -22.06 -4.57 23.99
CA ALA A 406 -20.83 -5.33 23.85
C ALA A 406 -21.00 -6.77 24.37
N PRO A 407 -20.51 -7.79 23.65
CA PRO A 407 -20.54 -9.16 24.14
C PRO A 407 -19.84 -9.31 25.50
N ALA A 408 -20.41 -10.15 26.35
CA ALA A 408 -19.77 -10.58 27.59
C ALA A 408 -18.63 -11.58 27.30
N LEU A 409 -17.45 -11.29 27.82
CA LEU A 409 -16.29 -12.17 27.87
C LEU A 409 -16.41 -13.21 28.99
N ALA A 410 -16.92 -12.78 30.14
CA ALA A 410 -17.02 -13.59 31.34
C ALA A 410 -18.03 -12.97 32.32
N ALA A 411 -18.43 -13.75 33.32
CA ALA A 411 -19.07 -13.22 34.53
C ALA A 411 -18.09 -13.34 35.69
N TRP A 412 -17.79 -12.23 36.36
CA TRP A 412 -16.98 -12.24 37.56
C TRP A 412 -17.91 -12.22 38.79
N PRO A 413 -17.78 -13.18 39.72
CA PRO A 413 -18.65 -13.26 40.89
C PRO A 413 -18.41 -12.09 41.85
N SER A 414 -19.38 -11.86 42.75
CA SER A 414 -19.17 -11.00 43.91
C SER A 414 -17.94 -11.46 44.71
N GLN A 415 -17.33 -10.54 45.45
CA GLN A 415 -16.08 -10.74 46.19
C GLN A 415 -14.82 -10.89 45.31
N THR A 416 -14.94 -10.79 43.99
CA THR A 416 -13.75 -10.74 43.11
C THR A 416 -12.98 -9.44 43.33
N ALA A 417 -11.72 -9.54 43.72
CA ALA A 417 -10.81 -8.41 43.80
C ALA A 417 -10.39 -7.95 42.39
N ALA A 418 -10.59 -6.67 42.10
CA ALA A 418 -10.29 -6.07 40.80
C ALA A 418 -9.60 -4.72 40.94
N THR A 419 -8.79 -4.40 39.94
CA THR A 419 -8.13 -3.10 39.78
C THR A 419 -8.77 -2.35 38.63
N VAL A 420 -9.14 -1.09 38.86
CA VAL A 420 -9.63 -0.19 37.82
C VAL A 420 -8.42 0.43 37.11
N LEU A 421 -8.24 0.12 35.83
CA LEU A 421 -7.15 0.64 34.99
C LEU A 421 -7.54 1.95 34.28
N GLY A 422 -8.84 2.16 34.06
CA GLY A 422 -9.37 3.33 33.36
C GLY A 422 -10.90 3.31 33.31
N GLN A 423 -11.48 4.39 32.79
CA GLN A 423 -12.92 4.56 32.66
C GLN A 423 -13.29 5.17 31.30
N SER A 424 -14.44 4.78 30.77
CA SER A 424 -15.00 5.29 29.51
C SER A 424 -16.52 5.05 29.49
N ASN A 425 -17.31 6.05 29.12
CA ASN A 425 -18.77 5.93 28.95
C ASN A 425 -19.53 5.32 30.15
N GLY A 426 -19.06 5.56 31.39
CA GLY A 426 -19.65 4.97 32.60
C GLY A 426 -19.26 3.51 32.86
N TYR A 427 -18.33 2.95 32.08
CA TYR A 427 -17.73 1.64 32.31
C TYR A 427 -16.30 1.80 32.85
N ALA A 428 -15.88 0.85 33.66
CA ALA A 428 -14.51 0.70 34.11
C ALA A 428 -13.82 -0.46 33.41
N LEU A 429 -12.58 -0.24 32.98
CA LEU A 429 -11.69 -1.31 32.56
C LEU A 429 -11.10 -1.96 33.81
N LEU A 430 -11.47 -3.20 34.06
CA LEU A 430 -11.06 -3.96 35.23
C LEU A 430 -9.95 -4.96 34.89
N ARG A 431 -9.09 -5.23 35.87
CA ARG A 431 -8.13 -6.35 35.85
C ARG A 431 -8.21 -7.12 37.16
N ASN A 432 -8.44 -8.44 37.09
CA ASN A 432 -8.45 -9.29 38.27
C ASN A 432 -7.05 -9.82 38.64
N ALA A 433 -6.95 -10.57 39.74
CA ALA A 433 -5.69 -11.16 40.21
C ALA A 433 -5.07 -12.17 39.22
N ALA A 434 -5.90 -12.84 38.41
CA ALA A 434 -5.44 -13.75 37.35
C ALA A 434 -4.96 -13.01 36.09
N GLY A 435 -4.96 -11.67 36.09
CA GLY A 435 -4.54 -10.85 34.95
C GLY A 435 -5.58 -10.72 33.84
N GLN A 436 -6.76 -11.32 33.99
CA GLN A 436 -7.87 -11.19 33.04
C GLN A 436 -8.42 -9.76 33.07
N GLN A 437 -8.85 -9.28 31.90
CA GLN A 437 -9.26 -7.89 31.71
C GLN A 437 -10.57 -7.80 30.93
N GLY A 438 -11.35 -6.77 31.23
CA GLY A 438 -12.52 -6.38 30.44
C GLY A 438 -13.31 -5.24 31.08
N TRP A 439 -14.40 -4.86 30.44
CA TRP A 439 -15.20 -3.69 30.80
C TRP A 439 -16.40 -4.06 31.65
N ALA A 440 -16.65 -3.35 32.74
CA ALA A 440 -17.86 -3.53 33.54
C ALA A 440 -18.48 -2.19 33.89
N LYS A 441 -19.82 -2.14 33.95
CA LYS A 441 -20.54 -1.00 34.50
C LYS A 441 -20.51 -1.14 36.02
N ILE A 442 -19.80 -0.23 36.70
CA ILE A 442 -19.54 -0.28 38.15
C ILE A 442 -20.04 0.96 38.88
#